data_AF-A0A510JBS3-F1
#
_entry.id   AF-A0A510JBS3-F1
#
_cell.length_a   1.000
_cell.length_b   1.000
_cell.length_c   1.000
_cell.angle_alpha   90.00
_cell.angle_beta   90.00
_cell.angle_gamma   90.00
#
_symmetry.space_group_name_H-M   'P 1'
#
loop_
_entity.id
_entity.type
_entity.pdbx_description
1 polymer ?
#
loop_
_entity_poly.entity_id
_entity_poly.type
_entity_poly.pdbx_seq_one_letter_code
_entity_poly.pdbx_strand_id
1 'polypeptide(L)'
;MIFTNLNDELQNKSLSEKIQKCIEFTKENNFEEYESGSYDVPGTDIKVNVGNYNTKPENECSWESHLKYIDVQIMIKGREYIAFNNIRNLKKTKVDEEKDFIGHEGPELFRVLLEDGDVLILYPEDGHMPGIKSEESIPVKKIVYKIDVNTV
;
A
#
# COMPACT_ATOMS: atom_id res chain seq x y z
N MET A 1 -8.13 3.96 -6.90
CA MET A 1 -7.91 2.88 -5.90
C MET A 1 -8.80 1.68 -6.14
N ILE A 2 -8.35 0.50 -5.71
CA ILE A 2 -9.12 -0.75 -5.66
C ILE A 2 -8.92 -1.38 -4.29
N PHE A 3 -9.99 -1.83 -3.64
CA PHE A 3 -9.95 -2.64 -2.42
C PHE A 3 -10.51 -4.03 -2.74
N THR A 4 -9.77 -5.07 -2.34
CA THR A 4 -10.08 -6.49 -2.56
C THR A 4 -9.43 -7.30 -1.44
N ASN A 5 -9.62 -8.61 -1.40
CA ASN A 5 -8.90 -9.53 -0.51
C ASN A 5 -8.09 -10.55 -1.32
N LEU A 6 -7.03 -11.11 -0.73
CA LEU A 6 -6.27 -12.21 -1.32
C LEU A 6 -7.20 -13.35 -1.81
N ASN A 7 -8.33 -13.58 -1.13
CA ASN A 7 -9.25 -14.67 -1.44
C ASN A 7 -10.34 -14.32 -2.46
N ASP A 8 -10.45 -13.06 -2.90
CA ASP A 8 -11.51 -12.61 -3.82
C ASP A 8 -11.21 -12.97 -5.28
N GLU A 9 -11.31 -14.25 -5.61
CA GLU A 9 -10.91 -14.78 -6.92
C GLU A 9 -11.53 -14.05 -8.12
N LEU A 10 -12.80 -13.68 -8.02
CA LEU A 10 -13.52 -13.05 -9.15
C LEU A 10 -12.93 -11.68 -9.47
N GLN A 11 -12.72 -10.85 -8.44
CA GLN A 11 -12.14 -9.52 -8.62
C GLN A 11 -10.67 -9.64 -9.01
N ASN A 12 -9.91 -10.51 -8.36
CA ASN A 12 -8.48 -10.68 -8.60
C ASN A 12 -8.19 -11.14 -10.03
N LYS A 13 -9.01 -12.03 -10.62
CA LYS A 13 -8.90 -12.46 -12.03
C LYS A 13 -9.13 -11.34 -13.05
N SER A 14 -9.75 -10.23 -12.64
CA SER A 14 -10.02 -9.07 -13.51
C SER A 14 -8.96 -7.96 -13.42
N LEU A 15 -8.01 -8.07 -12.48
CA LEU A 15 -6.92 -7.10 -12.33
C LEU A 15 -5.86 -7.30 -13.42
N SER A 16 -4.94 -6.35 -13.58
CA SER A 16 -3.83 -6.52 -14.52
C SER A 16 -2.92 -7.69 -14.15
N GLU A 17 -2.22 -8.25 -15.14
CA GLU A 17 -1.32 -9.41 -14.93
C GLU A 17 -0.26 -9.13 -13.86
N LYS A 18 0.29 -7.92 -13.80
CA LYS A 18 1.30 -7.55 -12.79
C LYS A 18 0.72 -7.53 -11.37
N ILE A 19 -0.52 -7.03 -11.20
CA ILE A 19 -1.18 -7.03 -9.89
C ILE A 19 -1.56 -8.46 -9.48
N GLN A 20 -2.04 -9.28 -10.42
CA GLN A 20 -2.26 -10.70 -10.19
C GLN A 20 -0.97 -11.38 -9.71
N LYS A 21 0.17 -11.05 -10.33
CA LYS A 21 1.47 -11.59 -9.93
C LYS A 21 1.89 -11.21 -8.51
N CYS A 22 1.58 -9.99 -8.05
CA CYS A 22 1.78 -9.59 -6.66
C CYS A 22 0.96 -10.45 -5.69
N ILE A 23 -0.32 -10.67 -6.00
CA ILE A 23 -1.24 -11.48 -5.18
C ILE A 23 -0.78 -12.94 -5.14
N GLU A 24 -0.42 -13.52 -6.28
CA GLU A 24 0.12 -14.88 -6.37
C GLU A 24 1.40 -15.03 -5.56
N PHE A 25 2.37 -14.13 -5.76
CA PHE A 25 3.63 -14.17 -5.03
C PHE A 25 3.41 -14.04 -3.51
N THR A 26 2.42 -13.27 -3.08
CA THR A 26 2.01 -13.19 -1.67
C THR A 26 1.52 -14.53 -1.13
N LYS A 27 0.66 -15.24 -1.88
CA LYS A 27 0.11 -16.54 -1.47
C LYS A 27 1.15 -17.66 -1.44
N GLU A 28 2.15 -17.58 -2.31
CA GLU A 28 3.19 -18.61 -2.44
C GLU A 28 4.33 -18.46 -1.40
N ASN A 29 4.39 -17.34 -0.67
CA ASN A 29 5.48 -17.04 0.25
C ASN A 29 4.98 -16.73 1.67
N ASN A 30 5.68 -17.26 2.67
CA ASN A 30 5.36 -16.98 4.06
C ASN A 30 5.96 -15.62 4.51
N PHE A 31 5.30 -14.51 4.15
CA PHE A 31 5.75 -13.17 4.52
C PHE A 31 5.75 -12.92 6.03
N GLU A 32 5.09 -13.73 6.87
CA GLU A 32 5.23 -13.63 8.34
C GLU A 32 6.66 -13.88 8.83
N GLU A 33 7.49 -14.60 8.07
CA GLU A 33 8.88 -14.90 8.44
C GLU A 33 9.93 -13.95 7.84
N TYR A 34 9.52 -13.09 6.89
CA TYR A 34 10.46 -12.18 6.22
C TYR A 34 10.91 -11.05 7.14
N GLU A 35 12.19 -10.71 7.09
CA GLU A 35 12.68 -9.50 7.77
C GLU A 35 12.18 -8.23 7.07
N SER A 36 12.21 -7.10 7.77
CA SER A 36 11.88 -5.81 7.14
C SER A 36 12.93 -5.45 6.10
N GLY A 37 12.49 -5.03 4.91
CA GLY A 37 13.40 -4.74 3.82
C GLY A 37 12.73 -4.71 2.45
N SER A 38 13.54 -4.47 1.41
CA SER A 38 13.11 -4.53 0.02
C SER A 38 13.62 -5.81 -0.61
N TYR A 39 12.73 -6.50 -1.33
CA TYR A 39 13.01 -7.74 -2.04
C TYR A 39 12.53 -7.62 -3.49
N ASP A 40 13.22 -8.29 -4.41
CA ASP A 40 12.79 -8.38 -5.80
C ASP A 40 11.78 -9.53 -5.96
N VAL A 41 10.75 -9.33 -6.79
CA VAL A 41 9.83 -10.40 -7.19
C VAL A 41 10.44 -11.14 -8.39
N PRO A 42 10.84 -12.41 -8.26
CA PRO A 42 11.60 -13.12 -9.28
C PRO A 42 10.93 -13.13 -10.66
N GLY A 43 11.72 -12.86 -11.71
CA GLY A 43 11.24 -12.86 -13.09
C GLY A 43 10.39 -11.64 -13.48
N THR A 44 10.36 -10.60 -12.64
CA THR A 44 9.62 -9.37 -12.88
C THR A 44 10.50 -8.14 -12.61
N ASP A 45 9.98 -6.96 -12.95
CA ASP A 45 10.52 -5.65 -12.57
C ASP A 45 9.90 -5.10 -11.26
N ILE A 46 9.12 -5.93 -10.56
CA ILE A 46 8.38 -5.54 -9.36
C ILE A 46 9.26 -5.73 -8.12
N LYS A 47 9.22 -4.74 -7.23
CA LYS A 47 9.80 -4.84 -5.88
C LYS A 47 8.71 -4.95 -4.83
N VAL A 48 9.00 -5.67 -3.75
CA VAL A 48 8.16 -5.75 -2.56
C VAL A 48 8.91 -5.21 -1.35
N ASN A 49 8.30 -4.28 -0.64
CA ASN A 49 8.79 -3.76 0.62
C ASN A 49 8.03 -4.43 1.77
N VAL A 50 8.75 -5.13 2.65
CA VAL A 50 8.22 -5.73 3.86
C VAL A 50 8.40 -4.74 5.01
N GLY A 51 7.30 -4.34 5.63
CA GLY A 51 7.27 -3.46 6.79
C GLY A 51 6.77 -4.17 8.05
N ASN A 52 7.48 -3.98 9.16
CA ASN A 52 7.06 -4.37 10.50
C ASN A 52 7.15 -3.14 11.42
N TYR A 53 6.00 -2.64 11.89
CA TYR A 53 5.93 -1.42 12.68
C TYR A 53 4.69 -1.41 13.57
N ASN A 54 4.64 -0.50 14.54
CA ASN A 54 3.41 -0.23 15.30
C ASN A 54 2.60 0.87 14.62
N THR A 55 1.28 0.69 14.51
CA THR A 55 0.37 1.74 14.06
C THR A 55 0.42 2.94 14.99
N LYS A 56 0.11 4.13 14.48
CA LYS A 56 0.29 5.39 15.21
C LYS A 56 -0.99 6.21 15.27
N PRO A 57 -1.09 7.15 16.22
CA PRO A 57 -2.07 8.22 16.14
C PRO A 57 -1.99 8.96 14.79
N GLU A 58 -3.13 9.38 14.26
CA GLU A 58 -3.23 10.01 12.93
C GLU A 58 -2.32 11.26 12.78
N ASN A 59 -2.16 12.04 13.86
CA ASN A 59 -1.29 13.22 13.88
C ASN A 59 0.22 12.91 13.81
N GLU A 60 0.62 11.64 13.90
CA GLU A 60 1.98 11.17 13.68
C GLU A 60 2.16 10.46 12.32
N CYS A 61 1.08 10.32 11.56
CA CYS A 61 1.10 9.81 10.19
C CYS A 61 1.24 10.97 9.19
N SER A 62 1.51 10.66 7.92
CA SER A 62 1.72 11.66 6.88
C SER A 62 1.03 11.26 5.59
N TRP A 63 0.49 12.25 4.89
CA TRP A 63 -0.05 12.06 3.55
C TRP A 63 1.10 11.89 2.54
N GLU A 64 0.96 10.89 1.70
CA GLU A 64 1.86 10.62 0.59
C GLU A 64 1.11 10.24 -0.70
N SER A 65 1.79 10.40 -1.83
CA SER A 65 1.46 9.77 -3.09
C SER A 65 2.76 9.55 -3.90
N HIS A 66 2.63 8.94 -5.07
CA HIS A 66 3.76 8.54 -5.91
C HIS A 66 3.69 9.21 -7.30
N LEU A 67 4.82 9.33 -8.01
CA LEU A 67 4.87 9.88 -9.38
C LEU A 67 4.74 8.76 -10.41
N LYS A 68 5.37 7.60 -10.16
CA LYS A 68 5.57 6.54 -11.15
C LYS A 68 5.00 5.20 -10.72
N TYR A 69 5.01 4.90 -9.42
CA TYR A 69 4.62 3.59 -8.94
C TYR A 69 3.17 3.54 -8.45
N ILE A 70 2.49 2.47 -8.83
CA ILE A 70 1.30 1.97 -8.16
C ILE A 70 1.76 1.20 -6.92
N ASP A 71 1.05 1.41 -5.83
CA ASP A 71 1.19 0.63 -4.60
C ASP A 71 0.16 -0.48 -4.57
N VAL A 72 0.61 -1.72 -4.41
CA VAL A 72 -0.25 -2.84 -4.01
C VAL A 72 0.10 -3.16 -2.56
N GLN A 73 -0.67 -2.59 -1.63
CA GLN A 73 -0.49 -2.79 -0.20
C GLN A 73 -1.29 -4.02 0.25
N ILE A 74 -0.64 -4.95 0.94
CA ILE A 74 -1.28 -6.17 1.45
C ILE A 74 -0.95 -6.32 2.93
N MET A 75 -1.98 -6.40 3.75
CA MET A 75 -1.80 -6.65 5.18
C MET A 75 -1.56 -8.15 5.40
N ILE A 76 -0.41 -8.49 5.99
CA ILE A 76 -0.06 -9.86 6.34
C ILE A 76 -0.55 -10.19 7.73
N LYS A 77 -0.40 -9.24 8.68
CA LYS A 77 -0.80 -9.43 10.07
C LYS A 77 -1.13 -8.10 10.76
N GLY A 78 -2.24 -8.07 11.47
CA GLY A 78 -2.71 -6.92 12.23
C GLY A 78 -3.74 -6.10 11.45
N ARG A 79 -3.87 -4.82 11.82
CA ARG A 79 -4.81 -3.92 11.16
C ARG A 79 -4.37 -2.47 11.25
N GLU A 80 -4.67 -1.71 10.22
CA GLU A 80 -4.47 -0.25 10.21
C GLU A 80 -5.56 0.45 9.42
N TYR A 81 -5.87 1.69 9.80
CA TYR A 81 -6.57 2.59 8.91
C TYR A 81 -5.60 3.21 7.90
N ILE A 82 -6.09 3.36 6.67
CA ILE A 82 -5.44 4.15 5.62
C ILE A 82 -6.44 5.23 5.21
N ALA A 83 -6.12 6.49 5.55
CA ALA A 83 -6.91 7.62 5.08
C ALA A 83 -6.60 7.91 3.61
N PHE A 84 -7.60 8.39 2.90
CA PHE A 84 -7.55 8.57 1.45
C PHE A 84 -8.15 9.92 1.02
N ASN A 85 -7.56 10.51 -0.02
CA ASN A 85 -8.19 11.54 -0.83
C ASN A 85 -7.55 11.55 -2.24
N ASN A 86 -8.25 12.09 -3.23
CA ASN A 86 -7.59 12.34 -4.51
C ASN A 86 -6.61 13.51 -4.36
N ILE A 87 -5.42 13.41 -4.96
CA ILE A 87 -4.38 14.45 -4.88
C ILE A 87 -4.86 15.84 -5.34
N ARG A 88 -5.90 15.93 -6.18
CA ARG A 88 -6.47 17.22 -6.62
C ARG A 88 -7.11 18.02 -5.47
N ASN A 89 -7.47 17.35 -4.38
CA ASN A 89 -8.06 17.94 -3.19
C ASN A 89 -7.02 18.18 -2.08
N LEU A 90 -5.77 17.78 -2.32
CA LEU A 90 -4.68 17.90 -1.37
C LEU A 90 -3.69 18.96 -1.84
N LYS A 91 -3.07 19.63 -0.87
CA LYS A 91 -1.97 20.57 -1.11
C LYS A 91 -0.66 19.80 -1.13
N LYS A 92 0.02 19.81 -2.27
CA LYS A 92 1.39 19.29 -2.39
C LYS A 92 2.35 20.09 -1.50
N THR A 93 3.12 19.41 -0.66
CA THR A 93 4.07 20.04 0.28
C THR A 93 5.53 19.72 -0.02
N LYS A 94 5.82 18.53 -0.54
CA LYS A 94 7.19 18.09 -0.85
C LYS A 94 7.19 17.15 -2.06
N VAL A 95 8.28 17.16 -2.82
CA VAL A 95 8.55 16.17 -3.87
C VAL A 95 9.98 15.64 -3.69
N ASP A 96 10.14 14.33 -3.79
CA ASP A 96 11.42 13.62 -3.82
C ASP A 96 11.34 12.58 -4.96
N GLU A 97 11.84 12.97 -6.14
CA GLU A 97 11.72 12.17 -7.36
C GLU A 97 12.56 10.88 -7.31
N GLU A 98 13.68 10.89 -6.58
CA GLU A 98 14.54 9.71 -6.43
C GLU A 98 13.85 8.60 -5.62
N LYS A 99 13.00 8.99 -4.66
CA LYS A 99 12.23 8.07 -3.82
C LYS A 99 10.81 7.82 -4.32
N ASP A 100 10.45 8.39 -5.46
CA ASP A 100 9.09 8.39 -5.99
C ASP A 100 8.04 8.86 -4.96
N PHE A 101 8.32 9.95 -4.26
CA PHE A 101 7.50 10.42 -3.13
C PHE A 101 7.00 11.85 -3.33
N ILE A 102 5.72 12.05 -3.05
CA ILE A 102 5.09 13.36 -2.96
C ILE A 102 4.40 13.46 -1.60
N GLY A 103 4.81 14.44 -0.79
CA GLY A 103 4.14 14.77 0.47
C GLY A 103 2.96 15.69 0.23
N HIS A 104 1.90 15.54 1.05
CA HIS A 104 0.71 16.38 0.96
C HIS A 104 0.20 16.85 2.34
N GLU A 105 -0.72 17.82 2.29
CA GLU A 105 -1.55 18.27 3.41
C GLU A 105 -2.99 18.46 2.92
N GLY A 106 -3.99 18.04 3.69
CA GLY A 106 -5.38 18.27 3.34
C GLY A 106 -6.34 17.41 4.15
N PRO A 107 -7.66 17.58 3.93
CA PRO A 107 -8.66 16.80 4.62
C PRO A 107 -8.68 15.36 4.13
N GLU A 108 -9.02 14.44 5.02
CA GLU A 108 -9.47 13.10 4.64
C GLU A 108 -10.79 13.20 3.86
N LEU A 109 -10.92 12.40 2.79
CA LEU A 109 -12.21 12.16 2.14
C LEU A 109 -12.93 10.96 2.77
N PHE A 110 -12.20 9.87 2.96
CA PHE A 110 -12.60 8.70 3.75
C PHE A 110 -11.37 7.92 4.18
N ARG A 111 -11.55 6.90 5.03
CA ARG A 111 -10.52 5.92 5.38
C ARG A 111 -11.05 4.51 5.21
N VAL A 112 -10.15 3.58 4.93
CA VAL A 112 -10.43 2.13 4.91
C VAL A 112 -9.68 1.45 6.05
N LEU A 113 -10.30 0.45 6.68
CA LEU A 113 -9.60 -0.45 7.59
C LEU A 113 -9.02 -1.59 6.76
N LEU A 114 -7.70 -1.76 6.82
CA LEU A 114 -7.00 -2.86 6.18
C LEU A 114 -6.68 -3.92 7.24
N GLU A 115 -7.20 -5.14 7.08
CA GLU A 115 -6.98 -6.29 7.98
C GLU A 115 -6.30 -7.45 7.25
N ASP A 116 -5.94 -8.52 7.97
CA ASP A 116 -5.23 -9.69 7.43
C ASP A 116 -5.80 -10.18 6.09
N GLY A 117 -4.95 -10.20 5.07
CA GLY A 117 -5.28 -10.64 3.72
C GLY A 117 -5.96 -9.59 2.85
N ASP A 118 -6.29 -8.41 3.36
CA ASP A 118 -6.82 -7.33 2.54
C ASP A 118 -5.73 -6.73 1.66
N VAL A 119 -6.16 -6.32 0.45
CA VAL A 119 -5.33 -5.77 -0.61
C VAL A 119 -5.90 -4.40 -1.01
N LEU A 120 -5.06 -3.37 -0.90
CA LEU A 120 -5.37 -2.02 -1.32
C LEU A 120 -4.41 -1.58 -2.43
N ILE A 121 -4.97 -1.25 -3.60
CA ILE A 121 -4.23 -0.81 -4.79
C ILE A 121 -4.42 0.71 -4.94
N LEU A 122 -3.32 1.44 -4.97
CA LEU A 122 -3.28 2.91 -4.99
C LEU A 122 -2.45 3.40 -6.18
N TYR A 123 -3.08 4.20 -7.04
CA TYR A 123 -2.47 4.84 -8.20
C TYR A 123 -1.76 6.15 -7.81
N PRO A 124 -0.96 6.76 -8.71
CA PRO A 124 -0.30 8.04 -8.45
C PRO A 124 -1.21 9.17 -7.94
N GLU A 125 -2.48 9.19 -8.36
CA GLU A 125 -3.49 10.18 -7.96
C GLU A 125 -4.20 9.86 -6.63
N ASP A 126 -3.94 8.69 -6.06
CA ASP A 126 -4.52 8.20 -4.83
C ASP A 126 -3.64 8.67 -3.65
N GLY A 127 -3.87 9.89 -3.19
CA GLY A 127 -3.24 10.41 -1.97
C GLY A 127 -3.71 9.58 -0.77
N HIS A 128 -2.75 9.10 0.02
CA HIS A 128 -3.04 8.19 1.12
C HIS A 128 -2.18 8.50 2.34
N MET A 129 -2.70 8.15 3.52
CA MET A 129 -1.98 8.25 4.80
C MET A 129 -2.11 6.89 5.50
N PRO A 130 -1.08 6.02 5.40
CA PRO A 130 -1.12 4.69 5.99
C PRO A 130 -0.69 4.69 7.47
N GLY A 131 -0.81 3.53 8.12
CA GLY A 131 -0.28 3.32 9.46
C GLY A 131 -1.10 3.90 10.61
N ILE A 132 -2.32 4.38 10.36
CA ILE A 132 -3.19 4.97 11.39
C ILE A 132 -3.75 3.84 12.26
N LYS A 133 -3.69 4.00 13.58
CA LYS A 133 -4.27 3.03 14.53
C LYS A 133 -5.80 3.01 14.45
N SER A 134 -6.42 1.84 14.67
CA SER A 134 -7.89 1.73 14.75
C SER A 134 -8.46 2.14 16.11
N GLU A 135 -7.86 1.65 17.19
CA GLU A 135 -8.19 2.00 18.58
C GLU A 135 -6.89 2.21 19.36
N GLU A 136 -6.11 1.14 19.48
CA GLU A 136 -4.80 1.08 20.11
C GLU A 136 -3.69 0.96 19.07
N SER A 137 -2.49 1.41 19.45
CA SER A 137 -1.29 1.17 18.67
C SER A 137 -0.94 -0.32 18.78
N ILE A 138 -0.91 -1.03 17.65
CA ILE A 138 -0.62 -2.46 17.57
C ILE A 138 0.48 -2.73 16.56
N PRO A 139 1.26 -3.82 16.74
CA PRO A 139 2.19 -4.25 15.70
C PRO A 139 1.43 -4.72 14.47
N VAL A 140 1.92 -4.30 13.30
CA VAL A 140 1.44 -4.75 12.00
C VAL A 140 2.58 -5.23 11.15
N LYS A 141 2.30 -6.23 10.31
CA LYS A 141 3.16 -6.67 9.23
C LYS A 141 2.45 -6.46 7.91
N LYS A 142 2.99 -5.56 7.08
CA LYS A 142 2.41 -5.17 5.80
C LYS A 142 3.47 -5.27 4.71
N ILE A 143 3.06 -5.69 3.53
CA ILE A 143 3.90 -5.62 2.34
C ILE A 143 3.34 -4.61 1.35
N VAL A 144 4.23 -3.97 0.61
CA VAL A 144 3.89 -2.99 -0.43
C VAL A 144 4.66 -3.32 -1.68
N TYR A 145 3.98 -3.80 -2.71
CA TYR A 145 4.58 -3.93 -4.04
C TYR A 145 4.56 -2.58 -4.75
N LYS A 146 5.62 -2.31 -5.51
CA LYS A 146 5.74 -1.13 -6.37
C LYS A 146 5.75 -1.58 -7.83
N ILE A 147 4.80 -1.10 -8.64
CA ILE A 147 4.66 -1.42 -10.07
C ILE A 147 4.66 -0.12 -10.89
N ASP A 148 5.52 -0.01 -11.91
CA ASP A 148 5.51 1.19 -12.77
C ASP A 148 4.15 1.31 -13.46
N VAL A 149 3.46 2.44 -13.23
CA VAL A 149 2.11 2.72 -13.72
C VAL A 149 1.99 2.60 -15.25
N ASN A 150 3.09 2.83 -15.98
CA ASN A 150 3.11 2.75 -17.44
C ASN A 150 3.22 1.32 -17.98
N THR A 151 3.31 0.33 -17.09
CA THR A 151 3.51 -1.09 -17.43
C THR A 151 2.35 -1.97 -16.99
N VAL A 152 1.25 -1.36 -16.54
CA VAL A 152 0.05 -2.00 -16.01
C VAL A 152 -1.07 -2.02 -17.03
#